data_AF-A0A7C6VX15-F1
#
_entry.id   AF-A0A7C6VX15-F1
#
_cell.length_a   1.000
_cell.length_b   1.000
_cell.length_c   1.000
_cell.angle_alpha   90.00
_cell.angle_beta   90.00
_cell.angle_gamma   90.00
#
_symmetry.space_group_name_H-M   'P 1'
#
loop_
_entity.id
_entity.type
_entity.pdbx_description
1 polymer ?
#
loop_
_entity_poly.entity_id
_entity_poly.type
_entity_poly.pdbx_seq_one_letter_code
_entity_poly.pdbx_strand_id
1 'polypeptide(L)'
;MSRKTASQLVEELYRGKRRKGIDKDAVEHLHDVVEFCFLDQERDNIRTMHLLNAALLHDVVEDFAQDGYTLEHVQALIGLSTEETRLLDLLTRKKGQEEKYLPGICAEEDAVRIKLADRIANCRDLAAWVTKDRCFCEEARGIHEKYKRENAAILAMLHQHFAAELADPSHVFSRQLKLLDRCMQELERFYAQYQGAALEV
;
A
#
# COMPACT_ATOMS: atom_id res chain seq x y z
N MET A 1 3.71 19.80 -25.03
CA MET A 1 2.53 19.22 -24.33
C MET A 1 2.73 19.42 -22.84
N SER A 2 1.71 19.85 -22.10
CA SER A 2 1.78 19.91 -20.63
C SER A 2 1.94 18.50 -20.09
N ARG A 3 2.91 18.27 -19.19
CA ARG A 3 3.05 16.99 -18.51
C ARG A 3 1.83 16.77 -17.61
N LYS A 4 1.34 15.53 -17.54
CA LYS A 4 0.24 15.15 -16.64
C LYS A 4 0.81 15.00 -15.23
N THR A 5 0.10 15.43 -14.20
CA THR A 5 0.52 15.17 -12.80
C THR A 5 0.15 13.74 -12.38
N ALA A 6 0.80 13.21 -11.35
CA ALA A 6 0.46 11.89 -10.80
C ALA A 6 -1.04 11.81 -10.41
N SER A 7 -1.54 12.84 -9.70
CA SER A 7 -2.95 12.96 -9.32
C SER A 7 -3.90 12.95 -10.53
N GLN A 8 -3.60 13.72 -11.58
CA GLN A 8 -4.42 13.72 -12.81
C GLN A 8 -4.44 12.34 -13.50
N LEU A 9 -3.31 11.64 -13.50
CA LEU A 9 -3.23 10.30 -14.08
C LEU A 9 -4.10 9.30 -13.30
N VAL A 10 -3.98 9.27 -11.97
CA VAL A 10 -4.74 8.30 -11.16
C VAL A 10 -6.25 8.59 -11.19
N GLU A 11 -6.66 9.87 -11.21
CA GLU A 11 -8.07 10.24 -11.35
C GLU A 11 -8.67 9.79 -12.70
N GLU A 12 -7.87 9.79 -13.76
CA GLU A 12 -8.30 9.32 -15.08
C GLU A 12 -8.39 7.79 -15.12
N LEU A 13 -7.35 7.10 -14.64
CA LEU A 13 -7.23 5.66 -14.71
C LEU A 13 -8.19 4.91 -13.78
N TYR A 14 -8.37 5.41 -12.57
CA TYR A 14 -9.22 4.79 -11.55
C TYR A 14 -10.67 5.29 -11.57
N ARG A 15 -11.03 6.16 -12.52
CA ARG A 15 -12.40 6.69 -12.63
C ARG A 15 -13.43 5.56 -12.73
N GLY A 16 -14.37 5.54 -11.80
CA GLY A 16 -15.44 4.53 -11.75
C GLY A 16 -15.00 3.14 -11.31
N LYS A 17 -13.72 2.93 -10.99
CA LYS A 17 -13.23 1.68 -10.39
C LYS A 17 -13.51 1.70 -8.88
N ARG A 18 -13.97 0.58 -8.35
CA ARG A 18 -14.31 0.42 -6.92
C ARG A 18 -13.34 -0.51 -6.23
N ARG A 19 -13.11 -0.28 -4.94
CA ARG A 19 -12.39 -1.21 -4.07
C ARG A 19 -13.23 -2.46 -3.84
N LYS A 20 -12.54 -3.58 -3.67
CA LYS A 20 -13.19 -4.88 -3.57
C LYS A 20 -14.02 -4.98 -2.29
N GLY A 21 -15.26 -5.45 -2.42
CA GLY A 21 -16.15 -5.74 -1.28
C GLY A 21 -16.82 -4.52 -0.63
N ILE A 22 -16.31 -3.31 -0.87
CA ILE A 22 -16.79 -2.08 -0.24
C ILE A 22 -17.25 -1.04 -1.26
N ASP A 23 -18.07 -0.12 -0.81
CA ASP A 23 -18.54 1.00 -1.60
C ASP A 23 -17.56 2.18 -1.46
N LYS A 24 -16.33 2.01 -1.96
CA LYS A 24 -15.25 3.01 -1.95
C LYS A 24 -14.60 3.14 -3.33
N ASP A 25 -14.31 4.35 -3.79
CA ASP A 25 -13.61 4.53 -5.06
C ASP A 25 -12.16 4.08 -4.94
N ALA A 26 -11.63 3.47 -5.99
CA ALA A 26 -10.25 2.99 -5.99
C ALA A 26 -9.23 4.13 -5.85
N VAL A 27 -9.55 5.35 -6.33
CA VAL A 27 -8.70 6.53 -6.13
C VAL A 27 -8.61 6.95 -4.66
N GLU A 28 -9.68 6.72 -3.86
CA GLU A 28 -9.64 7.02 -2.42
C GLU A 28 -8.63 6.14 -1.69
N HIS A 29 -8.42 4.88 -2.12
CA HIS A 29 -7.36 4.03 -1.56
C HIS A 29 -5.97 4.64 -1.77
N LEU A 30 -5.70 5.22 -2.94
CA LEU A 30 -4.41 5.87 -3.21
C LEU A 30 -4.20 7.09 -2.31
N HIS A 31 -5.26 7.85 -2.02
CA HIS A 31 -5.21 8.97 -1.08
C HIS A 31 -4.98 8.50 0.36
N ASP A 32 -5.60 7.39 0.77
CA ASP A 32 -5.33 6.77 2.08
C ASP A 32 -3.85 6.35 2.21
N VAL A 33 -3.25 5.79 1.15
CA VAL A 33 -1.82 5.48 1.14
C VAL A 33 -0.98 6.74 1.35
N VAL A 34 -1.29 7.84 0.66
CA VAL A 34 -0.61 9.12 0.88
C VAL A 34 -0.79 9.63 2.31
N GLU A 35 -1.99 9.51 2.89
CA GLU A 35 -2.27 9.90 4.27
C GLU A 35 -1.40 9.11 5.26
N PHE A 36 -1.34 7.78 5.11
CA PHE A 36 -0.54 6.92 6.00
C PHE A 36 0.96 6.94 5.72
N CYS A 37 1.41 7.67 4.70
CA CYS A 37 2.81 8.04 4.56
C CYS A 37 3.22 9.13 5.56
N PHE A 38 2.30 9.89 6.19
CA PHE A 38 2.63 10.96 7.15
C PHE A 38 3.63 12.00 6.61
N LEU A 39 3.38 12.46 5.38
CA LEU A 39 4.28 13.39 4.67
C LEU A 39 4.46 14.74 5.40
N ASP A 40 3.52 15.10 6.28
CA ASP A 40 3.60 16.28 7.15
C ASP A 40 4.78 16.25 8.14
N GLN A 41 5.31 15.06 8.41
CA GLN A 41 6.46 14.85 9.30
C GLN A 41 7.81 14.94 8.57
N GLU A 42 7.80 14.92 7.24
CA GLU A 42 9.01 15.02 6.43
C GLU A 42 9.45 16.47 6.29
N ARG A 43 10.74 16.72 6.57
CA ARG A 43 11.32 18.07 6.53
C ARG A 43 11.90 18.41 5.17
N ASP A 44 12.29 17.40 4.41
CA ASP A 44 12.79 17.58 3.05
C ASP A 44 11.63 17.63 2.04
N ASN A 45 11.34 18.82 1.54
CA ASN A 45 10.29 19.04 0.55
C ASN A 45 10.49 18.24 -0.74
N ILE A 46 11.74 17.96 -1.15
CA ILE A 46 12.01 17.16 -2.35
C ILE A 46 11.64 15.70 -2.09
N ARG A 47 12.08 15.16 -0.94
CA ARG A 47 11.70 13.80 -0.51
C ARG A 47 10.19 13.66 -0.34
N THR A 48 9.52 14.67 0.23
CA THR A 48 8.05 14.73 0.32
C THR A 48 7.39 14.59 -1.05
N MET A 49 7.88 15.31 -2.06
CA MET A 49 7.34 15.22 -3.42
C MET A 49 7.58 13.84 -4.04
N HIS A 50 8.76 13.26 -3.84
CA HIS A 50 9.05 11.90 -4.33
C HIS A 50 8.11 10.86 -3.71
N LEU A 51 7.95 10.89 -2.38
CA LEU A 51 7.04 10.00 -1.66
C LEU A 51 5.59 10.19 -2.09
N LEU A 52 5.14 11.43 -2.29
CA LEU A 52 3.79 11.73 -2.76
C LEU A 52 3.53 11.10 -4.14
N ASN A 53 4.43 11.32 -5.10
CA ASN A 53 4.27 10.79 -6.46
C ASN A 53 4.34 9.27 -6.47
N ALA A 54 5.31 8.67 -5.78
CA ALA A 54 5.44 7.22 -5.69
C ALA A 54 4.24 6.57 -4.98
N ALA A 55 3.73 7.16 -3.89
CA ALA A 55 2.56 6.66 -3.18
C ALA A 55 1.28 6.72 -4.02
N LEU A 56 1.05 7.80 -4.78
CA LEU A 56 -0.09 7.88 -5.68
C LEU A 56 -0.01 6.84 -6.81
N LEU A 57 1.20 6.59 -7.33
CA LEU A 57 1.41 5.76 -8.51
C LEU A 57 1.70 4.28 -8.20
N HIS A 58 1.83 3.88 -6.92
CA HIS A 58 2.41 2.60 -6.53
C HIS A 58 1.78 1.37 -7.20
N ASP A 59 0.46 1.39 -7.45
CA ASP A 59 -0.27 0.29 -8.10
C ASP A 59 -0.47 0.50 -9.61
N VAL A 60 -0.19 1.68 -10.18
CA VAL A 60 -0.52 2.02 -11.58
C VAL A 60 0.15 1.06 -12.57
N VAL A 61 1.44 0.77 -12.38
CA VAL A 61 2.18 -0.11 -13.27
C VAL A 61 1.67 -1.55 -13.18
N GLU A 62 1.21 -1.99 -12.01
CA GLU A 62 0.67 -3.34 -11.81
C GLU A 62 -0.77 -3.46 -12.37
N ASP A 63 -1.64 -2.52 -12.02
CA ASP A 63 -3.07 -2.55 -12.35
C ASP A 63 -3.35 -2.29 -13.85
N PHE A 64 -2.50 -1.51 -14.51
CA PHE A 64 -2.69 -1.08 -15.90
C PHE A 64 -1.57 -1.58 -16.83
N ALA A 65 -0.81 -2.59 -16.42
CA ALA A 65 0.21 -3.23 -17.26
C ALA A 65 -0.34 -3.68 -18.62
N GLN A 66 -1.57 -4.22 -18.63
CA GLN A 66 -2.24 -4.70 -19.84
C GLN A 66 -2.66 -3.56 -20.79
N ASP A 67 -2.87 -2.36 -20.23
CA ASP A 67 -3.22 -1.15 -20.97
C ASP A 67 -1.96 -0.39 -21.46
N GLY A 68 -0.77 -0.97 -21.26
CA GLY A 68 0.51 -0.42 -21.74
C GLY A 68 1.20 0.54 -20.77
N TYR A 69 0.73 0.64 -19.52
CA TYR A 69 1.38 1.45 -18.47
C TYR A 69 2.60 0.74 -17.89
N THR A 70 3.68 0.70 -18.67
CA THR A 70 4.99 0.24 -18.17
C THR A 70 5.64 1.32 -17.29
N LEU A 71 6.67 0.93 -16.53
CA LEU A 71 7.44 1.87 -15.71
C LEU A 71 8.01 3.03 -16.55
N GLU A 72 8.60 2.72 -17.71
CA GLU A 72 9.18 3.71 -18.62
C GLU A 72 8.11 4.65 -19.18
N HIS A 73 6.93 4.11 -19.48
CA HIS A 73 5.81 4.91 -19.97
C HIS A 73 5.31 5.88 -18.90
N VAL A 74 5.09 5.40 -17.66
CA VAL A 74 4.65 6.23 -16.53
C VAL A 74 5.71 7.29 -16.22
N GLN A 75 6.99 6.92 -16.20
CA GLN A 75 8.11 7.86 -16.02
C GLN A 75 8.07 8.98 -17.06
N ALA A 76 7.94 8.65 -18.35
CA ALA A 76 7.93 9.65 -19.42
C ALA A 76 6.67 10.54 -19.40
N LEU A 77 5.51 9.96 -19.08
CA LEU A 77 4.22 10.65 -19.08
C LEU A 77 4.12 11.71 -17.98
N ILE A 78 4.59 11.37 -16.78
CA ILE A 78 4.56 12.25 -15.60
C ILE A 78 5.83 13.12 -15.54
N GLY A 79 6.95 12.61 -16.05
CA GLY A 79 8.27 13.21 -15.91
C GLY A 79 8.90 12.90 -14.55
N LEU A 80 8.78 11.65 -14.10
CA LEU A 80 9.33 11.21 -12.81
C LEU A 80 10.85 11.33 -12.77
N SER A 81 11.39 11.67 -11.60
CA SER A 81 12.82 11.64 -11.32
C SER A 81 13.34 10.20 -11.30
N THR A 82 14.66 10.04 -11.34
CA THR A 82 15.30 8.72 -11.17
C THR A 82 14.91 8.07 -9.86
N GLU A 83 14.79 8.86 -8.78
CA GLU A 83 14.42 8.37 -7.45
C GLU A 83 12.97 7.90 -7.41
N GLU A 84 12.05 8.70 -7.94
CA GLU A 84 10.63 8.33 -8.03
C GLU A 84 10.42 7.07 -8.88
N THR A 85 11.14 6.97 -9.99
CA THR A 85 11.09 5.81 -10.89
C THR A 85 11.62 4.55 -10.19
N ARG A 86 12.71 4.67 -9.43
CA ARG A 86 13.27 3.59 -8.62
C ARG A 86 12.27 3.13 -7.54
N LEU A 87 11.66 4.05 -6.80
CA LEU A 87 10.65 3.72 -5.78
C LEU A 87 9.47 2.99 -6.40
N LEU A 88 8.96 3.49 -7.53
CA LEU A 88 7.84 2.86 -8.24
C LEU A 88 8.21 1.45 -8.73
N ASP A 89 9.44 1.25 -9.22
CA ASP A 89 9.94 -0.07 -9.63
C ASP A 89 9.98 -1.08 -8.48
N LEU A 90 10.41 -0.65 -7.30
CA LEU A 90 10.45 -1.47 -6.08
C LEU A 90 9.03 -1.84 -5.60
N LEU A 91 8.08 -0.91 -5.72
CA LEU A 91 6.70 -1.08 -5.27
C LEU A 91 5.87 -1.95 -6.21
N THR A 92 6.26 -2.06 -7.48
CA THR A 92 5.57 -2.87 -8.50
C THR A 92 5.92 -4.36 -8.35
N ARG A 93 4.92 -5.24 -8.22
CA ARG A 93 5.18 -6.68 -8.24
C ARG A 93 5.43 -7.16 -9.66
N LYS A 94 6.58 -7.78 -9.88
CA LYS A 94 6.98 -8.34 -11.18
C LYS A 94 6.80 -9.86 -11.19
N LYS A 95 6.10 -10.36 -12.20
CA LYS A 95 5.91 -11.80 -12.40
C LYS A 95 7.27 -12.50 -12.56
N GLY A 96 7.51 -13.55 -11.78
CA GLY A 96 8.77 -14.31 -11.76
C GLY A 96 9.88 -13.70 -10.92
N GLN A 97 9.61 -12.64 -10.15
CA GLN A 97 10.56 -12.02 -9.20
C GLN A 97 9.95 -11.85 -7.80
N GLU A 98 8.91 -12.61 -7.48
CA GLU A 98 8.11 -12.47 -6.25
C GLU A 98 8.96 -12.64 -4.98
N GLU A 99 9.98 -13.51 -5.02
CA GLU A 99 10.89 -13.75 -3.90
C GLU A 99 11.77 -12.53 -3.56
N LYS A 100 12.02 -11.65 -4.54
CA LYS A 100 12.86 -10.45 -4.36
C LYS A 100 12.05 -9.21 -4.00
N TYR A 101 10.73 -9.27 -4.13
CA TYR A 101 9.86 -8.10 -3.98
C TYR A 101 9.95 -7.47 -2.57
N LEU A 102 9.63 -8.23 -1.52
CA LEU A 102 9.68 -7.69 -0.16
C LEU A 102 11.11 -7.37 0.30
N PRO A 103 12.14 -8.20 0.02
CA PRO A 103 13.53 -7.82 0.32
C PRO A 103 13.97 -6.52 -0.36
N GLY A 104 13.57 -6.30 -1.63
CA GLY A 104 13.88 -5.06 -2.35
C GLY A 104 13.22 -3.84 -1.71
N ILE A 105 11.94 -3.94 -1.34
CA ILE A 105 11.24 -2.89 -0.60
C ILE A 105 11.92 -2.64 0.74
N CYS A 106 12.21 -3.69 1.51
CA CYS A 106 12.79 -3.59 2.86
C CYS A 106 14.28 -3.24 2.89
N ALA A 107 14.91 -2.98 1.74
CA ALA A 107 16.24 -2.39 1.67
C ALA A 107 16.20 -0.85 1.66
N GLU A 108 15.02 -0.24 1.45
CA GLU A 108 14.86 1.19 1.18
C GLU A 108 13.78 1.80 2.07
N GLU A 109 14.16 2.77 2.91
CA GLU A 109 13.26 3.36 3.92
C GLU A 109 11.97 3.92 3.31
N ASP A 110 12.09 4.65 2.20
CA ASP A 110 10.96 5.29 1.51
C ASP A 110 10.02 4.25 0.86
N ALA A 111 10.56 3.17 0.31
CA ALA A 111 9.76 2.08 -0.22
C ALA A 111 8.99 1.35 0.89
N VAL A 112 9.65 1.08 2.04
CA VAL A 112 8.97 0.52 3.21
C VAL A 112 7.88 1.45 3.72
N ARG A 113 8.14 2.75 3.81
CA ARG A 113 7.17 3.75 4.27
C ARG A 113 5.89 3.68 3.45
N ILE A 114 6.02 3.65 2.12
CA ILE A 114 4.86 3.51 1.23
C ILE A 114 4.22 2.12 1.40
N LYS A 115 5.01 1.06 1.55
CA LYS A 115 4.46 -0.30 1.67
C LYS A 115 3.66 -0.51 2.97
N LEU A 116 4.12 0.07 4.08
CA LEU A 116 3.39 0.06 5.34
C LEU A 116 2.11 0.88 5.23
N ALA A 117 2.14 2.03 4.56
CA ALA A 117 0.97 2.86 4.31
C ALA A 117 -0.09 2.11 3.48
N ASP A 118 0.32 1.49 2.38
CA ASP A 118 -0.53 0.61 1.54
C ASP A 118 -1.12 -0.52 2.38
N ARG A 119 -0.33 -1.16 3.25
CA ARG A 119 -0.85 -2.22 4.11
C ARG A 119 -1.90 -1.71 5.11
N ILE A 120 -1.70 -0.55 5.71
CA ILE A 120 -2.68 0.04 6.65
C ILE A 120 -4.00 0.31 5.92
N ALA A 121 -3.94 0.96 4.74
CA ALA A 121 -5.11 1.24 3.92
C ALA A 121 -5.85 -0.07 3.53
N ASN A 122 -5.11 -1.06 3.06
CA ASN A 122 -5.65 -2.38 2.71
C ASN A 122 -6.31 -3.10 3.90
N CYS A 123 -5.72 -3.05 5.10
CA CYS A 123 -6.32 -3.67 6.27
C CYS A 123 -7.63 -2.95 6.68
N ARG A 124 -7.70 -1.62 6.54
CA ARG A 124 -8.92 -0.86 6.80
C ARG A 124 -10.02 -1.17 5.78
N ASP A 125 -9.68 -1.27 4.50
CA ASP A 125 -10.61 -1.67 3.45
C ASP A 125 -11.18 -3.07 3.73
N LEU A 126 -10.31 -4.02 4.11
CA LEU A 126 -10.74 -5.38 4.46
C LEU A 126 -11.63 -5.40 5.70
N ALA A 127 -11.29 -4.62 6.73
CA ALA A 127 -12.10 -4.49 7.95
C ALA A 127 -13.49 -3.93 7.63
N ALA A 128 -13.57 -2.92 6.76
CA ALA A 128 -14.83 -2.35 6.29
C ALA A 128 -15.64 -3.38 5.49
N TRP A 129 -14.99 -4.16 4.64
CA TRP A 129 -15.64 -5.24 3.87
C TRP A 129 -16.28 -6.27 4.80
N VAL A 130 -15.49 -6.88 5.70
CA VAL A 130 -16.01 -7.94 6.58
C VAL A 130 -17.08 -7.42 7.54
N THR A 131 -17.02 -6.14 7.90
CA THR A 131 -18.06 -5.50 8.72
C THR A 131 -19.35 -5.30 7.96
N LYS A 132 -19.28 -4.79 6.72
CA LYS A 132 -20.45 -4.58 5.84
C LYS A 132 -21.19 -5.88 5.59
N ASP A 133 -20.45 -6.92 5.22
CA ASP A 133 -21.04 -8.23 4.88
C ASP A 133 -21.34 -9.07 6.12
N ARG A 134 -20.88 -8.63 7.31
CA ARG A 134 -20.94 -9.36 8.59
C ARG A 134 -20.43 -10.79 8.46
N CYS A 135 -19.43 -10.98 7.60
CA CYS A 135 -18.90 -12.27 7.24
C CYS A 135 -17.40 -12.16 6.95
N PHE A 136 -16.65 -13.19 7.33
CA PHE A 136 -15.29 -13.39 6.88
C PHE A 136 -15.30 -14.52 5.85
N CYS A 137 -15.69 -14.19 4.62
CA CYS A 137 -15.80 -15.16 3.53
C CYS A 137 -14.43 -15.74 3.16
N GLU A 138 -14.41 -16.87 2.44
CA GLU A 138 -13.16 -17.56 2.04
C GLU A 138 -12.16 -16.61 1.37
N GLU A 139 -12.64 -15.74 0.50
CA GLU A 139 -11.81 -14.76 -0.19
C GLU A 139 -11.20 -13.73 0.77
N ALA A 140 -12.01 -13.14 1.65
CA ALA A 140 -11.51 -12.23 2.69
C ALA A 140 -10.49 -12.93 3.59
N ARG A 141 -10.72 -14.22 3.95
CA ARG A 141 -9.76 -15.03 4.74
C ARG A 141 -8.44 -15.21 4.01
N GLY A 142 -8.48 -15.51 2.71
CA GLY A 142 -7.28 -15.63 1.88
C GLY A 142 -6.45 -14.34 1.87
N ILE A 143 -7.12 -13.18 1.78
CA ILE A 143 -6.47 -11.86 1.84
C ILE A 143 -5.87 -11.62 3.24
N HIS A 144 -6.63 -11.91 4.30
CA HIS A 144 -6.16 -11.75 5.68
C HIS A 144 -4.92 -12.60 5.98
N GLU A 145 -4.92 -13.88 5.61
CA GLU A 145 -3.78 -14.78 5.81
C GLU A 145 -2.56 -14.34 4.99
N LYS A 146 -2.78 -13.83 3.77
CA LYS A 146 -1.70 -13.19 3.00
C LYS A 146 -1.11 -12.01 3.76
N TYR A 147 -1.94 -11.12 4.30
CA TYR A 147 -1.47 -9.94 5.03
C TYR A 147 -0.69 -10.33 6.29
N LYS A 148 -1.16 -11.30 7.08
CA LYS A 148 -0.42 -11.82 8.24
C LYS A 148 0.99 -12.27 7.89
N ARG A 149 1.11 -13.12 6.87
CA ARG A 149 2.41 -13.65 6.42
C ARG A 149 3.33 -12.55 5.91
N GLU A 150 2.83 -11.67 5.05
CA GLU A 150 3.65 -10.59 4.48
C GLU A 150 4.07 -9.57 5.56
N ASN A 151 3.18 -9.24 6.50
CA ASN A 151 3.48 -8.29 7.57
C ASN A 151 4.52 -8.86 8.54
N ALA A 152 4.44 -10.15 8.87
CA ALA A 152 5.47 -10.81 9.68
C ALA A 152 6.84 -10.76 8.99
N ALA A 153 6.88 -11.00 7.67
CA ALA A 153 8.12 -10.90 6.89
C ALA A 153 8.67 -9.46 6.85
N ILE A 154 7.82 -8.47 6.59
CA ILE A 154 8.20 -7.05 6.59
C ILE A 154 8.76 -6.64 7.96
N LEU A 155 8.10 -7.02 9.06
CA LEU A 155 8.56 -6.70 10.41
C LEU A 155 9.93 -7.32 10.71
N ALA A 156 10.14 -8.58 10.33
CA ALA A 156 11.44 -9.24 10.50
C ALA A 156 12.56 -8.51 9.74
N MET A 157 12.31 -8.10 8.50
CA MET A 157 13.28 -7.35 7.69
C MET A 157 13.51 -5.93 8.22
N LEU A 158 12.47 -5.27 8.73
CA LEU A 158 12.59 -3.97 9.38
C LEU A 158 13.51 -4.03 10.60
N HIS A 159 13.37 -5.05 11.45
CA HIS A 159 14.27 -5.26 12.58
C HIS A 159 15.72 -5.50 12.15
N GLN A 160 15.94 -6.05 10.96
CA GLN A 160 17.28 -6.30 10.42
C GLN A 160 17.91 -5.05 9.79
N HIS A 161 17.14 -4.27 9.02
CA HIS A 161 17.66 -3.18 8.20
C HIS A 161 17.51 -1.80 8.83
N PHE A 162 16.51 -1.61 9.69
CA PHE A 162 16.11 -0.30 10.22
C PHE A 162 15.94 -0.31 11.74
N ALA A 163 16.83 -1.02 12.45
CA ALA A 163 16.74 -1.17 13.90
C ALA A 163 16.81 0.17 14.66
N ALA A 164 17.56 1.15 14.14
CA ALA A 164 17.70 2.47 14.73
C ALA A 164 16.40 3.29 14.59
N GLU A 165 15.81 3.27 13.41
CA GLU A 165 14.56 3.92 13.06
C GLU A 165 13.39 3.32 13.85
N LEU A 166 13.39 2.00 14.06
CA LEU A 166 12.40 1.33 14.91
C LEU A 166 12.54 1.69 16.40
N ALA A 167 13.76 1.98 16.85
CA ALA A 167 14.02 2.39 18.23
C ALA A 167 13.64 3.86 18.50
N ASP A 168 13.55 4.69 17.46
CA ASP A 168 13.14 6.09 17.55
C ASP A 168 11.61 6.24 17.56
N PRO A 169 10.99 6.66 18.68
CA PRO A 169 9.54 6.86 18.77
C PRO A 169 9.01 7.99 17.88
N SER A 170 9.89 8.89 17.42
CA SER A 170 9.55 10.00 16.53
C SER A 170 9.63 9.64 15.05
N HIS A 171 10.28 8.51 14.72
CA HIS A 171 10.36 8.01 13.36
C HIS A 171 8.97 7.57 12.85
N VAL A 172 8.71 7.78 11.56
CA VAL A 172 7.42 7.51 10.93
C VAL A 172 6.99 6.04 11.07
N PHE A 173 7.96 5.11 11.04
CA PHE A 173 7.71 3.68 11.25
C PHE A 173 7.03 3.39 12.59
N SER A 174 7.36 4.11 13.67
CA SER A 174 6.73 3.91 14.98
C SER A 174 5.21 4.12 14.89
N ARG A 175 4.77 5.15 14.16
CA ARG A 175 3.36 5.47 13.97
C ARG A 175 2.68 4.47 13.02
N GLN A 176 3.33 4.16 11.90
CA GLN A 176 2.79 3.22 10.91
C GLN A 176 2.60 1.82 11.52
N LEU A 177 3.60 1.30 12.24
CA LEU A 177 3.52 -0.02 12.85
C LEU A 177 2.44 -0.09 13.95
N LYS A 178 2.28 0.96 14.77
CA LYS A 178 1.19 1.04 15.76
C LYS A 178 -0.20 1.08 15.12
N LEU A 179 -0.34 1.64 13.92
CA LEU A 179 -1.61 1.63 13.20
C LEU A 179 -1.85 0.30 12.52
N LEU A 180 -0.82 -0.28 11.92
CA LEU A 180 -0.88 -1.59 11.30
C LEU A 180 -1.25 -2.66 12.32
N ASP A 181 -0.60 -2.68 13.48
CA ASP A 181 -0.91 -3.60 14.59
C ASP A 181 -2.37 -3.48 15.04
N ARG A 182 -2.88 -2.25 15.22
CA ARG A 182 -4.30 -2.03 15.54
C ARG A 182 -5.25 -2.55 14.46
N CYS A 183 -4.94 -2.31 13.18
CA CYS A 183 -5.75 -2.82 12.08
C CYS A 183 -5.74 -4.36 12.04
N MET A 184 -4.58 -4.98 12.27
CA MET A 184 -4.45 -6.44 12.31
C MET A 184 -5.22 -7.04 13.50
N GLN A 185 -5.12 -6.44 14.70
CA GLN A 185 -5.87 -6.91 15.87
C GLN A 185 -7.39 -6.83 15.65
N GLU A 186 -7.86 -5.79 14.98
CA GLU A 186 -9.27 -5.67 14.59
C GLU A 186 -9.69 -6.76 13.61
N LEU A 187 -8.88 -7.04 12.59
CA LEU A 187 -9.13 -8.13 11.65
C LEU A 187 -9.12 -9.51 12.33
N GLU A 188 -8.21 -9.76 13.27
CA GLU A 188 -8.19 -11.00 14.06
C GLU A 188 -9.46 -11.13 14.92
N ARG A 189 -9.93 -10.04 15.53
CA ARG A 189 -11.20 -10.02 16.25
C ARG A 189 -12.37 -10.35 15.34
N PHE A 190 -12.45 -9.76 14.15
CA PHE A 190 -13.50 -10.06 13.18
C PHE A 190 -13.40 -11.49 12.64
N TYR A 191 -12.18 -12.00 12.45
CA TYR A 191 -11.94 -13.37 12.02
C TYR A 191 -12.50 -14.36 13.04
N ALA A 192 -12.24 -14.15 14.33
CA ALA A 192 -12.80 -14.95 15.41
C ALA A 192 -14.32 -14.78 15.54
N GLN A 193 -14.83 -13.55 15.42
CA GLN A 193 -16.26 -13.25 15.56
C GLN A 193 -17.11 -13.88 14.45
N TYR A 194 -16.63 -13.84 13.21
CA TYR A 194 -17.36 -14.33 12.04
C TYR A 194 -16.90 -15.73 11.60
N GLN A 195 -16.13 -16.42 12.45
CA GLN A 195 -15.72 -17.80 12.20
C GLN A 195 -16.96 -18.70 12.23
N GLY A 196 -17.41 -19.14 11.04
CA GLY A 196 -18.58 -20.01 10.89
C GLY A 196 -19.90 -19.28 10.57
N ALA A 197 -19.91 -17.96 10.42
CA ALA A 197 -21.05 -17.23 9.87
C ALA A 197 -21.12 -17.52 8.35
N ALA A 198 -21.90 -18.53 7.96
CA ALA A 198 -22.32 -18.71 6.58
C ALA A 198 -23.19 -17.50 6.18
N LEU A 199 -23.05 -17.03 4.93
CA LEU A 199 -24.03 -16.14 4.33
C LEU A 199 -25.39 -16.86 4.38
N GLU A 200 -26.28 -16.42 5.27
CA GLU A 200 -27.71 -16.68 5.09
C GLU A 200 -28.12 -15.86 3.87
N VAL A 201 -28.22 -16.54 2.72
CA VAL A 201 -28.74 -16.00 1.45
C VAL A 201 -30.25 -15.96 1.49
#